data_AF-A0A914T5Y6-F1
#
_entry.id   AF-A0A914T5Y6-F1
#
_cell.length_a   1.000
_cell.length_b   1.000
_cell.length_c   1.000
_cell.angle_alpha   90.00
_cell.angle_beta   90.00
_cell.angle_gamma   90.00
#
_symmetry.space_group_name_H-M   'P 1'
#
loop_
_entity.id
_entity.type
_entity.pdbx_description
1 polymer ?
#
loop_
_entity_poly.entity_id
_entity_poly.type
_entity_poly.pdbx_seq_one_letter_code
_entity_poly.pdbx_strand_id
1 'polypeptide(L)'
;MEFDGIKKNMNSLPNLFSKFVRHRVRPADIETPEERFQLVGNSYVEHHLTIYEICDVYADSFIDPEFPERGDGLSTVEARKRLKDGGMNIINPPKEQSNMKLFMKQFLYKFWLLLLGAAFLSLLTYFIHLYHGNYETLNLYCAIILICIVLCMSFVSFWQEKKTMRVVSDFKNLLPQTCFVMRDCEERQVQCEELVVGDLINIRCGQRIPADIRILQANGLKIESSAITGDHQPISYTCEPSASHISVFDAHNVAFKGSYCVEGDGFGVVIRTGHYTVLGNITDLQSLVTPTESLLQLEIAKFVQFISIIALSMAVIFFLIGCVVARFENILYHFITGFLIIIVANVPQGLPAMVMSQLAIIARRMAKKNVYIKKLDIIDELGAATLICTDKTGTLTQNLMILTDMWYNKRHFSIHGEMKQSHLKTMKHFAKKELEKPLPDLLSVMSVCNKAQFERMRRSFRRISTKMALESRERIKSANLTKKFTVVDQSGHESVRDPTQTASKFEDDENVLDVCR
;
A
#
# COMPACT_ATOMS: atom_id res chain seq x y z
N MET A 1 1.38 49.90 -53.75
CA MET A 1 1.30 48.44 -53.93
C MET A 1 1.69 47.81 -52.59
N GLU A 2 0.87 47.97 -51.56
CA GLU A 2 -0.34 47.20 -51.21
C GLU A 2 0.02 45.92 -50.41
N PHE A 3 -0.65 45.80 -49.26
CA PHE A 3 -0.74 44.64 -48.35
C PHE A 3 0.44 44.31 -47.41
N ASP A 4 0.48 44.97 -46.24
CA ASP A 4 0.81 44.27 -44.98
C ASP A 4 0.19 44.89 -43.70
N GLY A 5 -0.84 45.73 -43.87
CA GLY A 5 -1.47 46.51 -42.78
C GLY A 5 -2.68 45.88 -42.08
N ILE A 6 -3.00 44.59 -42.31
CA ILE A 6 -4.29 44.01 -41.87
C ILE A 6 -4.16 42.96 -40.73
N LYS A 7 -2.96 42.67 -40.22
CA LYS A 7 -2.79 41.64 -39.17
C LYS A 7 -2.81 42.10 -37.71
N LYS A 8 -3.09 43.39 -37.43
CA LYS A 8 -2.95 43.93 -36.05
C LYS A 8 -4.23 44.28 -35.28
N ASN A 9 -5.43 44.01 -35.81
CA ASN A 9 -6.69 44.36 -35.14
C ASN A 9 -7.71 43.19 -35.03
N MET A 10 -7.27 42.02 -34.55
CA MET A 10 -8.21 40.91 -34.25
C MET A 10 -8.01 40.24 -32.89
N ASN A 11 -7.35 40.93 -31.94
CA ASN A 11 -7.13 40.43 -30.56
C ASN A 11 -8.02 41.12 -29.50
N SER A 12 -9.12 41.76 -29.90
CA SER A 12 -10.03 42.44 -28.96
C SER A 12 -11.47 41.95 -29.11
N LEU A 13 -11.72 40.69 -28.78
CA LEU A 13 -13.06 40.19 -28.45
C LEU A 13 -12.93 39.21 -27.25
N PRO A 14 -13.61 39.45 -26.12
CA PRO A 14 -13.62 38.50 -25.02
C PRO A 14 -14.48 37.30 -25.42
N ASN A 15 -13.85 36.15 -25.64
CA ASN A 15 -14.53 34.88 -25.86
C ASN A 15 -15.23 34.43 -24.57
N LEU A 16 -16.50 34.81 -24.41
CA LEU A 16 -17.40 34.41 -23.32
C LEU A 16 -17.76 32.90 -23.34
N PHE A 17 -17.24 32.10 -24.27
CA PHE A 17 -17.59 30.69 -24.47
C PHE A 17 -16.49 29.68 -24.10
N SER A 18 -15.38 30.10 -23.49
CA SER A 18 -14.29 29.17 -23.12
C SER A 18 -14.52 28.38 -21.82
N LYS A 19 -15.70 28.49 -21.18
CA LYS A 19 -15.98 27.86 -19.87
C LYS A 19 -16.35 26.37 -19.91
N PHE A 20 -16.45 25.74 -21.09
CA PHE A 20 -16.99 24.36 -21.20
C PHE A 20 -16.17 23.37 -22.04
N VAL A 21 -14.88 23.60 -22.28
CA VAL A 21 -14.03 22.65 -23.02
C VAL A 21 -13.05 21.96 -22.07
N ARG A 22 -13.34 20.70 -21.71
CA ARG A 22 -12.39 19.81 -21.02
C ARG A 22 -11.20 19.54 -21.95
N HIS A 23 -10.09 20.25 -21.75
CA HIS A 23 -8.83 19.89 -22.40
C HIS A 23 -8.33 18.55 -21.84
N ARG A 24 -8.39 17.48 -22.64
CA ARG A 24 -7.56 16.28 -22.43
C ARG A 24 -6.12 16.64 -22.75
N VAL A 25 -5.34 16.99 -21.74
CA VAL A 25 -3.89 17.15 -21.85
C VAL A 25 -3.25 15.76 -21.95
N ARG A 26 -2.37 15.55 -22.94
CA ARG A 26 -1.63 14.29 -23.10
C ARG A 26 -0.50 14.22 -22.05
N PRO A 27 -0.21 13.07 -21.44
CA PRO A 27 0.74 12.96 -20.31
C PRO A 27 2.23 13.22 -20.62
N ALA A 28 2.58 13.60 -21.85
CA ALA A 28 3.97 13.57 -22.33
C ALA A 28 4.75 14.89 -22.14
N ASP A 29 4.10 16.02 -21.87
CA ASP A 29 4.71 17.36 -21.95
C ASP A 29 4.84 18.08 -20.60
N ILE A 30 5.10 17.37 -19.49
CA ILE A 30 5.20 18.01 -18.16
C ILE A 30 6.48 17.53 -17.47
N GLU A 31 7.43 18.45 -17.27
CA GLU A 31 8.84 18.16 -16.95
C GLU A 31 9.17 18.19 -15.44
N THR A 32 8.29 18.66 -14.55
CA THR A 32 8.55 18.65 -13.10
C THR A 32 7.44 17.98 -12.25
N PRO A 33 7.79 17.27 -11.15
CA PRO A 33 6.81 16.68 -10.22
C PRO A 33 5.86 17.72 -9.59
N GLU A 34 6.35 18.94 -9.33
CA GLU A 34 5.60 20.02 -8.71
C GLU A 34 4.51 20.59 -9.63
N GLU A 35 4.82 20.80 -10.92
CA GLU A 35 3.83 21.23 -11.92
C GLU A 35 2.73 20.19 -12.11
N ARG A 36 3.05 18.89 -12.07
CA ARG A 36 2.04 17.81 -12.10
C ARG A 36 1.17 17.81 -10.86
N PHE A 37 1.74 18.05 -9.67
CA PHE A 37 0.97 18.14 -8.43
C PHE A 37 -0.05 19.28 -8.48
N GLN A 38 0.37 20.45 -8.99
CA GLN A 38 -0.54 21.60 -9.20
C GLN A 38 -1.62 21.30 -10.25
N LEU A 39 -1.29 20.59 -11.34
CA LEU A 39 -2.28 20.17 -12.34
C LEU A 39 -3.31 19.18 -11.79
N VAL A 40 -2.88 18.24 -10.92
CA VAL A 40 -3.81 17.33 -10.24
C VAL A 40 -4.71 18.12 -9.29
N GLY A 41 -4.18 19.08 -8.53
CA GLY A 41 -4.99 19.98 -7.70
C GLY A 41 -6.02 20.75 -8.51
N ASN A 42 -5.59 21.40 -9.59
CA ASN A 42 -6.49 22.20 -10.47
C ASN A 42 -7.54 21.38 -11.21
N SER A 43 -7.43 20.05 -11.21
CA SER A 43 -8.38 19.16 -11.87
C SER A 43 -9.65 18.91 -11.05
N TYR A 44 -9.63 19.07 -9.72
CA TYR A 44 -10.86 18.94 -8.93
C TYR A 44 -11.55 20.30 -8.84
N VAL A 45 -12.88 20.29 -8.94
CA VAL A 45 -13.72 21.49 -8.88
C VAL A 45 -14.75 21.36 -7.76
N GLU A 46 -15.05 20.13 -7.35
CA GLU A 46 -16.11 19.74 -6.44
C GLU A 46 -15.94 20.30 -5.02
N HIS A 47 -14.70 20.59 -4.61
CA HIS A 47 -14.39 21.24 -3.33
C HIS A 47 -14.89 22.70 -3.23
N HIS A 48 -15.08 23.40 -4.35
CA HIS A 48 -15.64 24.76 -4.36
C HIS A 48 -17.16 24.79 -4.48
N LEU A 49 -17.77 23.69 -4.91
CA LEU A 49 -19.20 23.60 -5.15
C LEU A 49 -19.96 23.48 -3.84
N THR A 50 -21.11 24.16 -3.81
CA THR A 50 -22.12 23.99 -2.76
C THR A 50 -22.78 22.62 -2.87
N ILE A 51 -23.42 22.16 -1.80
CA ILE A 51 -24.11 20.85 -1.79
C ILE A 51 -25.17 20.79 -2.89
N TYR A 52 -25.92 21.88 -3.11
CA TYR A 52 -26.92 21.97 -4.18
C TYR A 52 -26.30 21.82 -5.58
N GLU A 53 -25.18 22.50 -5.85
CA GLU A 53 -24.48 22.35 -7.13
C GLU A 53 -23.88 20.95 -7.30
N ILE A 54 -23.45 20.30 -6.20
CA ILE A 54 -23.00 18.91 -6.23
C ILE A 54 -24.17 17.98 -6.59
N CYS A 55 -25.36 18.21 -6.05
CA CYS A 55 -26.56 17.47 -6.45
C CYS A 55 -26.90 17.67 -7.94
N ASP A 56 -26.69 18.87 -8.50
CA ASP A 56 -26.90 19.12 -9.94
C ASP A 56 -25.86 18.40 -10.81
N VAL A 57 -24.59 18.38 -10.37
CA VAL A 57 -23.50 17.67 -11.09
C VAL A 57 -23.70 16.16 -11.05
N TYR A 58 -24.19 15.63 -9.92
CA TYR A 58 -24.45 14.21 -9.71
C TYR A 58 -25.96 13.92 -9.57
N ALA A 59 -26.76 14.43 -10.52
CA ALA A 59 -28.21 14.32 -10.49
C ALA A 59 -28.72 12.88 -10.33
N ASP A 60 -28.04 11.91 -10.95
CA ASP A 60 -28.43 10.50 -10.90
C ASP A 60 -28.16 9.82 -9.54
N SER A 61 -27.42 10.48 -8.64
CA SER A 61 -27.11 9.97 -7.31
C SER A 61 -28.21 10.27 -6.28
N PHE A 62 -29.27 11.02 -6.65
CA PHE A 62 -30.44 11.32 -5.84
C PHE A 62 -30.10 11.68 -4.38
N ILE A 63 -29.17 12.63 -4.22
CA ILE A 63 -28.64 13.08 -2.93
C ILE A 63 -29.63 14.07 -2.31
N ASP A 64 -30.04 13.80 -1.06
CA ASP A 64 -30.76 14.79 -0.25
C ASP A 64 -29.76 15.82 0.30
N PRO A 65 -29.96 17.13 0.01
CA PRO A 65 -29.01 18.18 0.39
C PRO A 65 -29.01 18.51 1.89
N GLU A 66 -30.08 18.20 2.62
CA GLU A 66 -30.18 18.47 4.07
C GLU A 66 -29.81 17.24 4.89
N PHE A 67 -30.27 16.05 4.46
CA PHE A 67 -30.01 14.79 5.15
C PHE A 67 -29.52 13.71 4.19
N PRO A 68 -28.21 13.67 3.86
CA PRO A 68 -27.65 12.68 2.93
C PRO A 68 -27.96 11.23 3.30
N GLU A 69 -28.16 10.92 4.59
CA GLU A 69 -28.59 9.60 5.08
C GLU A 69 -29.97 9.15 4.55
N ARG A 70 -30.83 10.09 4.13
CA ARG A 70 -32.15 9.82 3.54
C ARG A 70 -32.14 9.80 2.02
N GLY A 71 -31.00 10.08 1.39
CA GLY A 71 -30.86 10.04 -0.05
C GLY A 71 -31.02 8.62 -0.60
N ASP A 72 -31.61 8.52 -1.79
CA ASP A 72 -31.86 7.23 -2.45
C ASP A 72 -30.56 6.58 -2.97
N GLY A 73 -29.53 7.40 -3.20
CA GLY A 73 -28.26 6.95 -3.78
C GLY A 73 -28.42 6.51 -5.23
N LEU A 74 -27.37 5.89 -5.78
CA LEU A 74 -27.44 5.36 -7.15
C LEU A 74 -28.29 4.10 -7.25
N SER A 75 -28.96 3.95 -8.40
CA SER A 75 -29.54 2.67 -8.79
C SER A 75 -28.43 1.62 -9.04
N THR A 76 -28.68 0.37 -8.64
CA THR A 76 -27.77 -0.75 -8.98
C THR A 76 -27.57 -0.95 -10.49
N VAL A 77 -28.58 -0.62 -11.31
CA VAL A 77 -28.48 -0.72 -12.77
C VAL A 77 -27.49 0.31 -13.31
N GLU A 78 -27.58 1.53 -12.80
CA GLU A 78 -26.72 2.62 -13.22
C GLU A 78 -25.29 2.43 -12.69
N ALA A 79 -25.13 2.01 -11.44
CA ALA A 79 -23.83 1.69 -10.88
C ALA A 79 -23.11 0.63 -11.74
N ARG A 80 -23.80 -0.41 -12.20
CA ARG A 80 -23.23 -1.41 -13.13
C ARG A 80 -22.87 -0.82 -14.50
N LYS A 81 -23.67 0.12 -15.01
CA LYS A 81 -23.38 0.81 -16.28
C LYS A 81 -22.11 1.65 -16.15
N ARG A 82 -22.02 2.48 -15.10
CA ARG A 82 -20.83 3.29 -14.79
C ARG A 82 -19.60 2.42 -14.52
N LEU A 83 -19.76 1.26 -13.91
CA LEU A 83 -18.65 0.31 -13.69
C LEU A 83 -18.12 -0.27 -15.01
N LYS A 84 -19.00 -0.55 -15.98
CA LYS A 84 -18.59 -0.99 -17.33
C LYS A 84 -17.89 0.12 -18.11
N ASP A 85 -18.34 1.36 -17.97
CA ASP A 85 -17.81 2.50 -18.72
C ASP A 85 -16.50 3.05 -18.10
N GLY A 86 -16.44 3.14 -16.77
CA GLY A 86 -15.35 3.73 -16.00
C GLY A 86 -14.29 2.75 -15.50
N GLY A 87 -14.60 1.45 -15.50
CA GLY A 87 -13.74 0.41 -14.93
C GLY A 87 -13.81 0.32 -13.40
N MET A 88 -13.15 -0.69 -12.84
CA MET A 88 -13.12 -0.96 -11.40
C MET A 88 -12.28 0.07 -10.64
N ASN A 89 -12.60 0.31 -9.37
CA ASN A 89 -11.83 1.16 -8.44
C ASN A 89 -10.53 0.48 -7.95
N ILE A 90 -9.71 0.01 -8.89
CA ILE A 90 -8.45 -0.68 -8.63
C ILE A 90 -7.32 0.17 -9.17
N ILE A 91 -6.28 0.33 -8.34
CA ILE A 91 -4.99 0.86 -8.82
C ILE A 91 -4.30 -0.33 -9.48
N ASN A 92 -4.13 -0.29 -10.81
CA ASN A 92 -3.56 -1.43 -11.51
C ASN A 92 -2.15 -1.71 -10.96
N PRO A 93 -1.84 -2.96 -10.58
CA PRO A 93 -0.48 -3.31 -10.24
C PRO A 93 0.44 -3.06 -11.45
N PRO A 94 1.73 -2.76 -11.23
CA PRO A 94 2.68 -2.60 -12.33
C PRO A 94 2.64 -3.86 -13.21
N LYS A 95 2.66 -3.67 -14.52
CA LYS A 95 2.60 -4.77 -15.50
C LYS A 95 3.65 -5.82 -15.14
N GLU A 96 3.19 -7.05 -14.88
CA GLU A 96 4.11 -8.16 -14.66
C GLU A 96 5.03 -8.31 -15.87
N GLN A 97 6.33 -8.49 -15.63
CA GLN A 97 7.26 -8.73 -16.72
C GLN A 97 6.87 -10.02 -17.43
N SER A 98 6.86 -10.00 -18.77
CA SER A 98 6.49 -11.20 -19.53
C SER A 98 7.47 -12.34 -19.20
N ASN A 99 6.94 -13.56 -19.09
CA ASN A 99 7.78 -14.74 -18.81
C ASN A 99 8.96 -14.87 -19.80
N MET A 100 8.74 -14.49 -21.07
CA MET A 100 9.78 -14.48 -22.10
C MET A 100 10.85 -13.42 -21.84
N LYS A 101 10.46 -12.20 -21.46
CA LYS A 101 11.42 -11.14 -21.11
C LYS A 101 12.24 -11.51 -19.87
N LEU A 102 11.60 -12.11 -18.87
CA LEU A 102 12.27 -12.62 -17.67
C LEU A 102 13.28 -13.72 -18.00
N PHE A 103 12.91 -14.64 -18.89
CA PHE A 103 13.81 -15.70 -19.36
C PHE A 103 14.98 -15.15 -20.18
N MET A 104 14.74 -14.22 -21.10
CA MET A 104 15.80 -13.56 -21.88
C MET A 104 16.77 -12.77 -20.99
N LYS A 105 16.27 -12.15 -19.93
CA LYS A 105 17.10 -11.45 -18.94
C LYS A 105 18.08 -12.39 -18.25
N GLN A 106 17.75 -13.69 -18.10
CA GLN A 106 18.68 -14.66 -17.51
C GLN A 106 19.96 -14.76 -18.34
N PHE A 107 19.90 -14.76 -19.68
CA PHE A 107 21.10 -14.87 -20.52
C PHE A 107 22.05 -13.66 -20.41
N LEU A 108 21.56 -12.52 -19.91
CA LEU A 108 22.35 -11.31 -19.71
C LEU A 108 23.18 -11.31 -18.42
N TYR A 109 23.10 -12.35 -17.58
CA TYR A 109 24.02 -12.46 -16.45
C TYR A 109 25.46 -12.62 -16.93
N LYS A 110 26.37 -11.84 -16.34
CA LYS A 110 27.79 -11.75 -16.69
C LYS A 110 28.49 -13.13 -16.76
N PHE A 111 28.16 -14.07 -15.87
CA PHE A 111 28.71 -15.43 -15.92
C PHE A 111 28.28 -16.20 -17.16
N TRP A 112 27.00 -16.12 -17.56
CA TRP A 112 26.52 -16.77 -18.78
C TRP A 112 27.10 -16.14 -20.02
N LEU A 113 27.27 -14.81 -20.04
CA LEU A 113 27.96 -14.12 -21.13
C LEU A 113 29.40 -14.61 -21.30
N LEU A 114 30.12 -14.84 -20.20
CA LEU A 114 31.48 -15.38 -20.23
C LEU A 114 31.53 -16.83 -20.76
N LEU A 115 30.60 -17.69 -20.32
CA LEU A 115 30.48 -19.07 -20.83
C LEU A 115 30.05 -19.10 -22.30
N LEU A 116 29.12 -18.22 -22.71
CA LEU A 116 28.67 -18.10 -24.09
C LEU A 116 29.83 -17.62 -24.98
N GLY A 117 30.65 -16.68 -24.49
CA GLY A 117 31.89 -16.26 -25.14
C GLY A 117 32.89 -17.41 -25.31
N ALA A 118 33.07 -18.24 -24.28
CA ALA A 118 33.91 -19.44 -24.35
C ALA A 118 33.38 -20.49 -25.34
N ALA A 119 32.06 -20.71 -25.35
CA ALA A 119 31.41 -21.61 -26.31
C ALA A 119 31.56 -21.10 -27.76
N PHE A 120 31.39 -19.79 -27.97
CA PHE A 120 31.59 -19.16 -29.28
C PHE A 120 33.03 -19.29 -29.77
N LEU A 121 34.02 -19.08 -28.88
CA LEU A 121 35.43 -19.24 -29.22
C LEU A 121 35.77 -20.69 -29.58
N SER A 122 35.20 -21.66 -28.86
CA SER A 122 35.34 -23.09 -29.15
C SER A 122 34.71 -23.48 -30.49
N LEU A 123 33.55 -22.92 -30.83
CA LEU A 123 32.90 -23.11 -32.12
C LEU A 123 33.71 -22.51 -33.28
N LEU A 124 34.19 -21.27 -33.12
CA LEU A 124 35.02 -20.58 -34.12
C LEU A 124 36.28 -21.40 -34.45
N THR A 125 36.87 -21.99 -33.43
CA THR A 125 38.05 -22.84 -33.56
C THR A 125 37.76 -24.11 -34.33
N TYR A 126 36.65 -24.77 -34.02
CA TYR A 126 36.25 -25.95 -34.76
C TYR A 126 36.14 -25.66 -36.26
N PHE A 127 35.58 -24.50 -36.64
CA PHE A 127 35.56 -24.08 -38.04
C PHE A 127 36.96 -23.83 -38.63
N ILE A 128 37.90 -23.27 -37.85
CA ILE A 128 39.29 -23.06 -38.29
C ILE A 128 40.03 -24.39 -38.49
N HIS A 129 39.85 -25.36 -37.59
CA HIS A 129 40.43 -26.70 -37.71
C HIS A 129 39.82 -27.49 -38.88
N LEU A 130 38.50 -27.35 -39.10
CA LEU A 130 37.81 -27.92 -40.24
C LEU A 130 38.35 -27.39 -41.57
N TYR A 131 38.64 -26.08 -41.64
CA TYR A 131 39.26 -25.47 -42.82
C TYR A 131 40.69 -25.98 -43.08
N HIS A 132 41.44 -26.29 -42.02
CA HIS A 132 42.78 -26.89 -42.12
C HIS A 132 42.78 -28.42 -42.32
N GLY A 133 41.61 -29.06 -42.45
CA GLY A 133 41.49 -30.50 -42.70
C GLY A 133 41.68 -31.40 -41.47
N ASN A 134 41.74 -30.81 -40.27
CA ASN A 134 41.87 -31.54 -39.00
C ASN A 134 40.51 -31.68 -38.32
N TYR A 135 40.02 -32.92 -38.18
CA TYR A 135 38.75 -33.21 -37.53
C TYR A 135 38.91 -33.36 -36.01
N GLU A 136 39.09 -32.25 -35.29
CA GLU A 136 39.03 -32.26 -33.82
C GLU A 136 37.59 -32.13 -33.33
N THR A 137 36.93 -33.26 -33.11
CA THR A 137 35.54 -33.31 -32.60
C THR A 137 35.41 -32.81 -31.15
N LEU A 138 36.51 -32.80 -30.38
CA LEU A 138 36.54 -32.35 -28.98
C LEU A 138 36.00 -30.92 -28.82
N ASN A 139 36.44 -29.99 -29.67
CA ASN A 139 36.04 -28.58 -29.61
C ASN A 139 34.53 -28.41 -29.87
N LEU A 140 33.98 -29.18 -30.81
CA LEU A 140 32.54 -29.19 -31.08
C LEU A 140 31.75 -29.71 -29.86
N TYR A 141 32.19 -30.83 -29.25
CA TYR A 141 31.56 -31.35 -28.04
C TYR A 141 31.65 -30.35 -26.88
N CYS A 142 32.79 -29.71 -26.67
CA CYS A 142 32.95 -28.67 -25.64
C CYS A 142 31.99 -27.50 -25.84
N ALA A 143 31.87 -26.97 -27.06
CA ALA A 143 30.95 -25.88 -27.37
C ALA A 143 29.47 -26.27 -27.10
N ILE A 144 29.07 -27.46 -27.56
CA ILE A 144 27.70 -27.97 -27.36
C ILE A 144 27.41 -28.17 -25.87
N ILE A 145 28.35 -28.77 -25.12
CA ILE A 145 28.21 -28.99 -23.68
C ILE A 145 28.08 -27.65 -22.93
N LEU A 146 28.91 -26.65 -23.26
CA LEU A 146 28.83 -25.32 -22.64
C LEU A 146 27.49 -24.64 -22.91
N ILE A 147 27.00 -24.67 -24.15
CA ILE A 147 25.68 -24.12 -24.49
C ILE A 147 24.57 -24.87 -23.74
N CYS A 148 24.62 -26.20 -23.67
CA CYS A 148 23.67 -27.01 -22.90
C CYS A 148 23.68 -26.65 -21.40
N ILE A 149 24.85 -26.43 -20.81
CA ILE A 149 24.97 -26.00 -19.41
C ILE A 149 24.33 -24.63 -19.21
N VAL A 150 24.62 -23.65 -20.07
CA VAL A 150 24.03 -22.30 -19.99
C VAL A 150 22.52 -22.35 -20.11
N LEU A 151 21.97 -23.14 -21.05
CA LEU A 151 20.54 -23.31 -21.24
C LEU A 151 19.87 -23.96 -20.01
N CYS A 152 20.45 -25.05 -19.50
CA CYS A 152 19.93 -25.76 -18.34
C CYS A 152 19.93 -24.86 -17.10
N MET A 153 21.03 -24.15 -16.86
CA MET A 153 21.15 -23.26 -15.71
C MET A 153 20.26 -22.02 -15.82
N SER A 154 20.11 -21.44 -17.03
CA SER A 154 19.17 -20.33 -17.26
C SER A 154 17.73 -20.77 -17.02
N PHE A 155 17.36 -21.99 -17.40
CA PHE A 155 16.05 -22.57 -17.11
C PHE A 155 15.84 -22.79 -15.61
N VAL A 156 16.81 -23.35 -14.91
CA VAL A 156 16.75 -23.53 -13.45
C VAL A 156 16.63 -22.19 -12.74
N SER A 157 17.40 -21.18 -13.17
CA SER A 157 17.37 -19.83 -12.60
C SER A 157 16.01 -19.16 -12.82
N PHE A 158 15.46 -19.23 -14.04
CA PHE A 158 14.11 -18.76 -14.35
C PHE A 158 13.03 -19.47 -13.49
N TRP A 159 13.14 -20.79 -13.34
CA TRP A 159 12.18 -21.56 -12.54
C TRP A 159 12.25 -21.19 -11.05
N GLN A 160 13.46 -20.98 -10.52
CA GLN A 160 13.68 -20.53 -9.15
C GLN A 160 13.12 -19.13 -8.91
N GLU A 161 13.37 -18.19 -9.82
CA GLU A 161 12.85 -16.83 -9.75
C GLU A 161 11.31 -16.80 -9.79
N LYS A 162 10.71 -17.59 -10.68
CA LYS A 162 9.25 -17.71 -10.78
C LYS A 162 8.60 -18.34 -9.55
N LYS A 163 9.24 -19.37 -8.97
CA LYS A 163 8.77 -20.01 -7.73
C LYS A 163 8.77 -19.03 -6.57
N THR A 164 9.79 -18.19 -6.49
CA THR A 164 9.90 -17.12 -5.49
C THR A 164 8.80 -16.08 -5.66
N MET A 165 8.52 -15.62 -6.89
CA MET A 165 7.47 -14.62 -7.13
C MET A 165 6.06 -15.12 -6.78
N ARG A 166 5.77 -16.41 -6.97
CA ARG A 166 4.46 -17.00 -6.58
C ARG A 166 4.17 -16.92 -5.08
N VAL A 167 5.20 -17.13 -4.25
CA VAL A 167 5.07 -17.02 -2.79
C VAL A 167 4.65 -15.61 -2.37
N VAL A 168 4.90 -14.59 -3.21
CA VAL A 168 4.54 -13.20 -2.93
C VAL A 168 3.16 -12.85 -3.52
N SER A 169 2.79 -13.40 -4.67
CA SER A 169 1.50 -13.12 -5.34
C SER A 169 0.31 -13.72 -4.59
N ASP A 170 0.46 -14.92 -4.03
CA ASP A 170 -0.65 -15.65 -3.41
C ASP A 170 -1.22 -14.95 -2.16
N PHE A 171 -0.47 -13.99 -1.58
CA PHE A 171 -0.88 -13.22 -0.40
C PHE A 171 -1.51 -11.86 -0.72
N LYS A 172 -1.43 -11.37 -1.97
CA LYS A 172 -2.12 -10.12 -2.37
C LYS A 172 -3.64 -10.28 -2.32
N ASN A 173 -4.14 -11.50 -2.47
CA ASN A 173 -5.57 -11.82 -2.53
C ASN A 173 -6.24 -12.00 -1.14
N LEU A 174 -5.52 -11.76 -0.05
CA LEU A 174 -6.00 -12.12 1.31
C LEU A 174 -6.81 -11.04 2.03
N LEU A 175 -6.92 -9.82 1.49
CA LEU A 175 -7.64 -8.73 2.16
C LEU A 175 -8.57 -8.00 1.18
N PRO A 176 -9.74 -8.59 0.85
CA PRO A 176 -10.80 -7.82 0.21
C PRO A 176 -11.24 -6.69 1.15
N GLN A 177 -11.17 -5.45 0.68
CA GLN A 177 -11.73 -4.30 1.37
C GLN A 177 -13.18 -4.12 0.93
N THR A 178 -14.07 -3.90 1.90
CA THR A 178 -15.50 -3.66 1.67
C THR A 178 -15.89 -2.32 2.28
N CYS A 179 -16.84 -1.63 1.67
CA CYS A 179 -17.37 -0.34 2.11
C CYS A 179 -18.90 -0.35 2.12
N PHE A 180 -19.51 0.57 2.85
CA PHE A 180 -20.95 0.76 2.88
C PHE A 180 -21.36 1.89 1.92
N VAL A 181 -22.30 1.60 1.03
CA VAL A 181 -22.85 2.53 0.04
C VAL A 181 -24.36 2.58 0.13
N MET A 182 -24.95 3.74 -0.14
CA MET A 182 -26.39 3.88 -0.35
C MET A 182 -26.69 3.60 -1.83
N ARG A 183 -27.44 2.52 -2.10
CA ARG A 183 -27.91 2.17 -3.44
C ARG A 183 -29.33 1.59 -3.36
N ASP A 184 -30.20 1.99 -4.28
CA ASP A 184 -31.62 1.62 -4.28
C ASP A 184 -32.31 1.92 -2.93
N CYS A 185 -32.05 3.10 -2.34
CA CYS A 185 -32.60 3.55 -1.05
C CYS A 185 -32.19 2.72 0.19
N GLU A 186 -31.22 1.82 0.06
CA GLU A 186 -30.76 0.96 1.13
C GLU A 186 -29.23 1.04 1.32
N GLU A 187 -28.78 0.99 2.56
CA GLU A 187 -27.36 0.84 2.87
C GLU A 187 -26.91 -0.60 2.56
N ARG A 188 -25.97 -0.75 1.63
CA ARG A 188 -25.45 -2.05 1.18
C ARG A 188 -23.93 -2.11 1.33
N GLN A 189 -23.44 -3.26 1.79
CA GLN A 189 -22.01 -3.54 1.83
C GLN A 189 -21.55 -4.03 0.44
N VAL A 190 -20.62 -3.31 -0.17
CA VAL A 190 -20.09 -3.58 -1.51
C VAL A 190 -18.57 -3.69 -1.44
N GLN A 191 -17.95 -4.41 -2.38
CA GLN A 191 -16.48 -4.44 -2.48
C GLN A 191 -15.97 -3.08 -2.92
N CYS A 192 -14.88 -2.60 -2.32
CA CYS A 192 -14.31 -1.30 -2.67
C CYS A 192 -13.94 -1.18 -4.16
N GLU A 193 -13.69 -2.30 -4.84
CA GLU A 193 -13.38 -2.41 -6.27
C GLU A 193 -14.57 -2.08 -7.18
N GLU A 194 -15.80 -2.26 -6.70
CA GLU A 194 -17.04 -2.02 -7.46
C GLU A 194 -17.62 -0.61 -7.25
N LEU A 195 -16.89 0.25 -6.53
CA LEU A 195 -17.26 1.66 -6.36
C LEU A 195 -17.14 2.43 -7.68
N VAL A 196 -18.12 3.28 -7.94
CA VAL A 196 -18.18 4.14 -9.12
C VAL A 196 -18.34 5.60 -8.73
N VAL A 197 -18.01 6.50 -9.65
CA VAL A 197 -18.22 7.93 -9.48
C VAL A 197 -19.71 8.21 -9.28
N GLY A 198 -20.03 9.04 -8.30
CA GLY A 198 -21.37 9.38 -7.85
C GLY A 198 -21.90 8.51 -6.70
N ASP A 199 -21.28 7.38 -6.37
CA ASP A 199 -21.77 6.56 -5.24
C ASP A 199 -21.78 7.38 -3.94
N LEU A 200 -22.84 7.22 -3.15
CA LEU A 200 -22.94 7.82 -1.83
C LEU A 200 -22.40 6.82 -0.81
N ILE A 201 -21.29 7.18 -0.16
CA ILE A 201 -20.57 6.33 0.80
C ILE A 201 -20.85 6.80 2.22
N ASN A 202 -21.10 5.84 3.11
CA ASN A 202 -21.11 6.07 4.55
C ASN A 202 -19.69 5.90 5.11
N ILE A 203 -19.15 6.98 5.67
CA ILE A 203 -17.83 7.03 6.30
C ILE A 203 -18.02 6.75 7.79
N ARG A 204 -17.38 5.70 8.27
CA ARG A 204 -17.40 5.32 9.68
C ARG A 204 -16.01 5.35 10.27
N CYS A 205 -15.93 5.73 11.55
CA CYS A 205 -14.72 5.61 12.35
C CYS A 205 -14.10 4.19 12.25
N GLY A 206 -12.78 4.15 12.05
CA GLY A 206 -12.01 2.91 11.93
C GLY A 206 -11.94 2.34 10.51
N GLN A 207 -12.54 3.00 9.52
CA GLN A 207 -12.48 2.59 8.11
C GLN A 207 -11.52 3.45 7.29
N ARG A 208 -10.95 2.85 6.24
CA ARG A 208 -10.21 3.59 5.23
C ARG A 208 -11.16 4.13 4.18
N ILE A 209 -10.86 5.33 3.71
CA ILE A 209 -11.57 5.98 2.63
C ILE A 209 -11.25 5.24 1.32
N PRO A 210 -12.24 4.65 0.63
CA PRO A 210 -12.00 3.69 -0.45
C PRO A 210 -11.78 4.34 -1.83
N ALA A 211 -12.16 5.60 -2.00
CA ALA A 211 -12.09 6.39 -3.23
C ALA A 211 -11.92 7.88 -2.88
N ASP A 212 -11.65 8.77 -3.83
CA ASP A 212 -11.66 10.21 -3.52
C ASP A 212 -13.12 10.68 -3.45
N ILE A 213 -13.50 11.30 -2.33
CA ILE A 213 -14.89 11.62 -2.00
C ILE A 213 -15.05 13.10 -1.58
N ARG A 214 -16.18 13.70 -1.95
CA ARG A 214 -16.63 15.01 -1.48
C ARG A 214 -17.55 14.80 -0.29
N ILE A 215 -17.24 15.41 0.85
CA ILE A 215 -17.98 15.22 2.10
C ILE A 215 -19.25 16.06 2.09
N LEU A 216 -20.40 15.40 2.20
CA LEU A 216 -21.72 16.04 2.22
C LEU A 216 -22.22 16.27 3.64
N GLN A 217 -21.85 15.38 4.57
CA GLN A 217 -22.19 15.49 5.98
C GLN A 217 -21.00 15.04 6.82
N ALA A 218 -20.71 15.78 7.89
CA ALA A 218 -19.61 15.51 8.81
C ALA A 218 -20.08 15.66 10.26
N ASN A 219 -20.11 14.56 11.00
CA ASN A 219 -20.47 14.52 12.42
C ASN A 219 -19.20 14.33 13.25
N GLY A 220 -18.51 15.43 13.57
CA GLY A 220 -17.23 15.35 14.29
C GLY A 220 -16.16 14.55 13.53
N LEU A 221 -16.25 14.55 12.19
CA LEU A 221 -15.45 13.71 11.30
C LEU A 221 -13.99 14.17 11.30
N LYS A 222 -13.09 13.31 11.76
CA LYS A 222 -11.64 13.54 11.67
C LYS A 222 -10.98 12.44 10.86
N ILE A 223 -10.27 12.86 9.82
CA ILE A 223 -9.61 11.95 8.89
C ILE A 223 -8.12 12.25 8.89
N GLU A 224 -7.34 11.18 9.00
CA GLU A 224 -5.90 11.18 8.86
C GLU A 224 -5.54 10.94 7.39
N SER A 225 -4.79 11.87 6.78
CA SER A 225 -4.45 11.83 5.35
C SER A 225 -2.99 11.44 5.09
N SER A 226 -2.40 10.65 5.99
CA SER A 226 -1.01 10.20 5.95
C SER A 226 -0.63 9.46 4.66
N ALA A 227 -1.59 8.83 4.00
CA ALA A 227 -1.37 8.17 2.70
C ALA A 227 -0.93 9.11 1.58
N ILE A 228 -1.22 10.42 1.68
CA ILE A 228 -0.92 11.41 0.64
C ILE A 228 0.00 12.51 1.17
N THR A 229 -0.30 13.08 2.34
CA THR A 229 0.49 14.18 2.91
C THR A 229 1.69 13.69 3.69
N GLY A 230 1.67 12.43 4.16
CA GLY A 230 2.66 11.91 5.10
C GLY A 230 2.44 12.40 6.54
N ASP A 231 1.48 13.29 6.78
CA ASP A 231 1.14 13.79 8.11
C ASP A 231 0.08 12.93 8.79
N HIS A 232 0.38 12.48 10.01
CA HIS A 232 -0.49 11.62 10.81
C HIS A 232 -1.41 12.41 11.76
N GLN A 233 -1.38 13.75 11.73
CA GLN A 233 -2.27 14.54 12.55
C GLN A 233 -3.70 14.45 11.98
N PRO A 234 -4.70 14.00 12.77
CA PRO A 234 -6.08 13.96 12.31
C PRO A 234 -6.59 15.38 12.09
N ILE A 235 -7.12 15.65 10.90
CA ILE A 235 -7.69 16.95 10.54
C ILE A 235 -9.21 16.83 10.60
N SER A 236 -9.88 17.87 11.08
CA SER A 236 -11.34 17.90 11.11
C SER A 236 -11.88 18.27 9.74
N TYR A 237 -12.83 17.47 9.25
CA TYR A 237 -13.45 17.67 7.95
C TYR A 237 -14.86 18.26 8.11
N THR A 238 -15.27 19.04 7.12
CA THR A 238 -16.53 19.77 7.07
C THR A 238 -17.24 19.55 5.73
N CYS A 239 -18.54 19.84 5.67
CA CYS A 239 -19.30 19.77 4.44
C CYS A 239 -19.30 21.09 3.63
N GLU A 240 -18.87 22.20 4.24
CA GLU A 240 -18.91 23.53 3.64
C GLU A 240 -18.02 23.65 2.40
N PRO A 241 -18.41 24.46 1.40
CA PRO A 241 -17.58 24.72 0.23
C PRO A 241 -16.30 25.48 0.60
N SER A 242 -15.17 25.07 0.03
CA SER A 242 -13.89 25.75 0.23
C SER A 242 -13.75 26.93 -0.73
N ALA A 243 -13.12 28.01 -0.29
CA ALA A 243 -12.92 29.20 -1.11
C ALA A 243 -12.13 28.89 -2.39
N SER A 244 -12.41 29.61 -3.48
CA SER A 244 -11.88 29.33 -4.83
C SER A 244 -10.35 29.44 -4.99
N HIS A 245 -9.64 29.98 -4.00
CA HIS A 245 -8.18 30.11 -3.99
C HIS A 245 -7.47 28.99 -3.22
N ILE A 246 -8.24 28.16 -2.50
CA ILE A 246 -7.71 27.07 -1.67
C ILE A 246 -7.51 25.84 -2.56
N SER A 247 -6.36 25.18 -2.43
CA SER A 247 -6.11 23.94 -3.16
C SER A 247 -6.94 22.78 -2.60
N VAL A 248 -7.23 21.78 -3.42
CA VAL A 248 -7.95 20.56 -2.99
C VAL A 248 -7.26 19.85 -1.85
N PHE A 249 -5.92 19.91 -1.79
CA PHE A 249 -5.12 19.25 -0.76
C PHE A 249 -5.25 19.92 0.60
N ASP A 250 -5.53 21.24 0.61
CA ASP A 250 -5.77 22.02 1.82
C ASP A 250 -7.26 22.07 2.18
N ALA A 251 -8.14 21.65 1.27
CA ALA A 251 -9.58 21.69 1.46
C ALA A 251 -10.04 20.62 2.46
N HIS A 252 -10.70 21.06 3.54
CA HIS A 252 -11.23 20.17 4.58
C HIS A 252 -12.57 19.52 4.24
N ASN A 253 -12.91 19.43 2.95
CA ASN A 253 -14.22 18.97 2.49
C ASN A 253 -14.12 17.88 1.40
N VAL A 254 -12.90 17.47 1.04
CA VAL A 254 -12.60 16.35 0.13
C VAL A 254 -11.66 15.37 0.84
N ALA A 255 -12.12 14.14 1.05
CA ALA A 255 -11.28 13.07 1.59
C ALA A 255 -10.76 12.18 0.46
N PHE A 256 -9.53 11.72 0.59
CA PHE A 256 -8.84 11.01 -0.48
C PHE A 256 -8.74 9.49 -0.23
N LYS A 257 -8.60 8.73 -1.31
CA LYS A 257 -8.39 7.27 -1.26
C LYS A 257 -7.17 6.92 -0.43
N GLY A 258 -7.36 6.04 0.56
CA GLY A 258 -6.29 5.56 1.44
C GLY A 258 -6.18 6.32 2.77
N SER A 259 -6.81 7.49 2.89
CA SER A 259 -6.96 8.20 4.17
C SER A 259 -7.75 7.35 5.19
N TYR A 260 -7.53 7.59 6.48
CA TYR A 260 -8.11 6.79 7.56
C TYR A 260 -9.04 7.63 8.45
N CYS A 261 -10.28 7.19 8.61
CA CYS A 261 -11.24 7.86 9.49
C CYS A 261 -10.93 7.52 10.96
N VAL A 262 -10.46 8.51 11.71
CA VAL A 262 -10.02 8.35 13.11
C VAL A 262 -11.18 8.53 14.07
N GLU A 263 -12.03 9.54 13.82
CA GLU A 263 -13.16 9.89 14.67
C GLU A 263 -14.34 10.38 13.83
N GLY A 264 -15.54 10.27 14.40
CA GLY A 264 -16.77 10.72 13.77
C GLY A 264 -17.28 9.80 12.66
N ASP A 265 -18.32 10.30 12.03
CA ASP A 265 -19.06 9.65 10.96
C ASP A 265 -19.51 10.71 9.95
N GLY A 266 -19.86 10.28 8.74
CA GLY A 266 -20.30 11.22 7.72
C GLY A 266 -20.69 10.54 6.42
N PHE A 267 -21.22 11.33 5.51
CA PHE A 267 -21.58 10.88 4.17
C PHE A 267 -20.76 11.65 3.14
N GLY A 268 -20.36 10.96 2.07
CA GLY A 268 -19.65 11.59 0.98
C GLY A 268 -19.96 10.95 -0.36
N VAL A 269 -19.95 11.77 -1.41
CA VAL A 269 -20.14 11.32 -2.79
C VAL A 269 -18.79 11.03 -3.44
N VAL A 270 -18.68 9.92 -4.16
CA VAL A 270 -17.46 9.56 -4.89
C VAL A 270 -17.23 10.50 -6.06
N ILE A 271 -16.10 11.20 -6.04
CA ILE A 271 -15.67 12.08 -7.13
C ILE A 271 -14.81 11.32 -8.13
N ARG A 272 -13.86 10.51 -7.64
CA ARG A 272 -12.90 9.77 -8.48
C ARG A 272 -12.61 8.38 -7.94
N THR A 273 -12.36 7.46 -8.87
CA THR A 273 -12.06 6.05 -8.59
C THR A 273 -10.81 5.57 -9.34
N GLY A 274 -10.21 4.50 -8.83
CA GLY A 274 -9.13 3.76 -9.48
C GLY A 274 -7.89 4.61 -9.71
N HIS A 275 -7.47 4.67 -10.98
CA HIS A 275 -6.31 5.46 -11.44
C HIS A 275 -6.51 6.96 -11.34
N TYR A 276 -7.75 7.43 -11.41
CA TYR A 276 -8.04 8.86 -11.45
C TYR A 276 -7.95 9.52 -10.07
N THR A 277 -7.81 8.74 -8.99
CA THR A 277 -7.62 9.30 -7.65
C THR A 277 -6.23 9.94 -7.51
N VAL A 278 -6.06 10.80 -6.50
CA VAL A 278 -4.74 11.36 -6.15
C VAL A 278 -3.72 10.24 -5.98
N LEU A 279 -4.07 9.23 -5.17
CA LEU A 279 -3.18 8.10 -4.90
C LEU A 279 -2.88 7.28 -6.17
N GLY A 280 -3.86 7.11 -7.07
CA GLY A 280 -3.66 6.45 -8.36
C GLY A 280 -2.62 7.17 -9.21
N ASN A 281 -2.76 8.48 -9.36
CA ASN A 281 -1.80 9.32 -10.10
C ASN A 281 -0.40 9.27 -9.47
N ILE A 282 -0.27 9.28 -8.13
CA ILE A 282 1.01 9.13 -7.44
C ILE A 282 1.64 7.76 -7.72
N THR A 283 0.84 6.69 -7.70
CA THR A 283 1.36 5.33 -7.97
C THR A 283 1.82 5.16 -9.42
N ASP A 284 1.17 5.82 -10.38
CA ASP A 284 1.61 5.84 -11.77
C ASP A 284 2.95 6.56 -11.90
N LEU A 285 3.18 7.65 -11.17
CA LEU A 285 4.48 8.33 -11.11
C LEU A 285 5.56 7.42 -10.52
N GLN A 286 5.26 6.68 -9.45
CA GLN A 286 6.21 5.73 -8.87
C GLN A 286 6.53 4.56 -9.83
N SER A 287 5.58 4.16 -10.68
CA SER A 287 5.80 3.12 -11.68
C SER A 287 6.82 3.53 -12.76
N LEU A 288 7.03 4.83 -12.95
CA LEU A 288 8.05 5.38 -13.86
C LEU A 288 9.46 5.37 -13.26
N VAL A 289 9.57 5.25 -11.92
CA VAL A 289 10.86 5.18 -11.24
C VAL A 289 11.46 3.80 -11.49
N THR A 290 12.63 3.76 -12.15
CA THR A 290 13.35 2.52 -12.40
C THR A 290 13.72 1.85 -11.07
N PRO A 291 13.46 0.54 -10.90
CA PRO A 291 13.83 -0.15 -9.67
C PRO A 291 15.34 -0.06 -9.48
N THR A 292 15.76 0.45 -8.33
CA THR A 292 17.17 0.47 -7.92
C THR A 292 17.67 -0.96 -7.72
N GLU A 293 18.89 -1.24 -8.16
CA GLU A 293 19.56 -2.53 -7.92
C GLU A 293 19.75 -2.72 -6.40
N SER A 294 19.53 -3.94 -5.92
CA SER A 294 19.71 -4.26 -4.50
C SER A 294 21.19 -4.31 -4.11
N LEU A 295 21.49 -4.09 -2.83
CA LEU A 295 22.86 -4.17 -2.30
C LEU A 295 23.52 -5.52 -2.62
N LEU A 296 22.79 -6.61 -2.38
CA LEU A 296 23.21 -7.96 -2.74
C LEU A 296 23.55 -8.10 -4.24
N GLN A 297 22.73 -7.51 -5.13
CA GLN A 297 23.02 -7.53 -6.58
C GLN A 297 24.30 -6.77 -6.92
N LEU A 298 24.53 -5.62 -6.28
CA LEU A 298 25.76 -4.83 -6.44
C LEU A 298 26.99 -5.60 -5.95
N GLU A 299 26.90 -6.26 -4.79
CA GLU A 299 27.99 -7.08 -4.26
C GLU A 299 28.27 -8.30 -5.12
N ILE A 300 27.23 -9.00 -5.58
CA ILE A 300 27.37 -10.10 -6.54
C ILE A 300 28.01 -9.57 -7.83
N ALA A 301 27.61 -8.41 -8.34
CA ALA A 301 28.19 -7.83 -9.55
C ALA A 301 29.68 -7.49 -9.39
N LYS A 302 30.08 -6.94 -8.23
CA LYS A 302 31.48 -6.69 -7.88
C LYS A 302 32.26 -7.99 -7.75
N PHE A 303 31.70 -9.00 -7.09
CA PHE A 303 32.29 -10.33 -6.96
C PHE A 303 32.49 -11.00 -8.32
N VAL A 304 31.48 -10.95 -9.20
CA VAL A 304 31.56 -11.48 -10.56
C VAL A 304 32.65 -10.76 -11.35
N GLN A 305 32.74 -9.44 -11.24
CA GLN A 305 33.77 -8.65 -11.92
C GLN A 305 35.17 -9.02 -11.42
N PHE A 306 35.34 -9.16 -10.11
CA PHE A 306 36.61 -9.58 -9.50
C PHE A 306 37.05 -10.97 -9.99
N ILE A 307 36.16 -11.97 -9.93
CA ILE A 307 36.44 -13.33 -10.42
C ILE A 307 36.71 -13.32 -11.92
N SER A 308 35.97 -12.54 -12.71
CA SER A 308 36.18 -12.44 -14.16
C SER A 308 37.55 -11.84 -14.49
N ILE A 309 38.00 -10.82 -13.75
CA ILE A 309 39.33 -10.22 -13.92
C ILE A 309 40.43 -11.24 -13.59
N ILE A 310 40.29 -12.00 -12.51
CA ILE A 310 41.24 -13.06 -12.13
C ILE A 310 41.26 -14.19 -13.16
N ALA A 311 40.09 -14.66 -13.59
CA ALA A 311 39.98 -15.72 -14.58
C ALA A 311 40.65 -15.31 -15.90
N LEU A 312 40.40 -14.07 -16.35
CA LEU A 312 41.00 -13.55 -17.57
C LEU A 312 42.51 -13.34 -17.44
N SER A 313 42.99 -12.79 -16.31
CA SER A 313 44.42 -12.58 -16.09
C SER A 313 45.18 -13.89 -16.01
N MET A 314 44.66 -14.89 -15.29
CA MET A 314 45.22 -16.24 -15.27
C MET A 314 45.21 -16.86 -16.67
N ALA A 315 44.09 -16.76 -17.40
CA ALA A 315 44.00 -17.33 -18.74
C ALA A 315 45.03 -16.73 -19.71
N VAL A 316 45.27 -15.41 -19.64
CA VAL A 316 46.31 -14.73 -20.44
C VAL A 316 47.72 -15.14 -20.02
N ILE A 317 48.01 -15.21 -18.72
CA ILE A 317 49.34 -15.60 -18.21
C ILE A 317 49.66 -17.05 -18.62
N PHE A 318 48.74 -17.98 -18.39
CA PHE A 318 48.92 -19.38 -18.79
C PHE A 318 49.01 -19.55 -20.30
N PHE A 319 48.28 -18.73 -21.06
CA PHE A 319 48.43 -18.71 -22.51
C PHE A 319 49.83 -18.27 -22.95
N LEU A 320 50.38 -17.20 -22.35
CA LEU A 320 51.75 -16.75 -22.65
C LEU A 320 52.78 -17.81 -22.29
N ILE A 321 52.66 -18.44 -21.12
CA ILE A 321 53.52 -19.55 -20.70
C ILE A 321 53.41 -20.72 -21.69
N GLY A 322 52.18 -21.08 -22.09
CA GLY A 322 51.92 -22.13 -23.07
C GLY A 322 52.59 -21.84 -24.42
N CYS A 323 52.53 -20.60 -24.91
CA CYS A 323 53.19 -20.20 -26.16
C CYS A 323 54.72 -20.30 -26.08
N VAL A 324 55.31 -19.86 -24.97
CA VAL A 324 56.76 -19.90 -24.74
C VAL A 324 57.26 -21.34 -24.65
N VAL A 325 56.57 -22.19 -23.88
CA VAL A 325 56.95 -23.61 -23.71
C VAL A 325 56.78 -24.40 -25.02
N ALA A 326 55.70 -24.14 -25.76
CA ALA A 326 55.42 -24.79 -27.04
C ALA A 326 56.24 -24.24 -28.23
N ARG A 327 57.19 -23.32 -27.99
CA ARG A 327 58.00 -22.66 -29.04
C ARG A 327 57.16 -22.07 -30.18
N PHE A 328 55.99 -21.51 -29.85
CA PHE A 328 55.02 -20.98 -30.82
C PHE A 328 54.48 -21.99 -31.85
N GLU A 329 54.64 -23.30 -31.61
CA GLU A 329 53.94 -24.34 -32.37
C GLU A 329 52.54 -24.56 -31.78
N ASN A 330 51.53 -24.78 -32.63
CA ASN A 330 50.15 -25.06 -32.23
C ASN A 330 49.54 -24.03 -31.25
N ILE A 331 49.79 -22.74 -31.48
CA ILE A 331 49.28 -21.61 -30.68
C ILE A 331 47.77 -21.71 -30.47
N LEU A 332 47.03 -22.09 -31.51
CA LEU A 332 45.57 -22.18 -31.51
C LEU A 332 45.09 -23.26 -30.53
N TYR A 333 45.71 -24.44 -30.54
CA TYR A 333 45.39 -25.55 -29.64
C TYR A 333 45.68 -25.20 -28.17
N HIS A 334 46.83 -24.58 -27.90
CA HIS A 334 47.22 -24.17 -26.54
C HIS A 334 46.43 -22.96 -26.03
N PHE A 335 46.12 -22.00 -26.90
CA PHE A 335 45.20 -20.90 -26.60
C PHE A 335 43.91 -21.47 -26.07
N ILE A 336 43.33 -22.45 -26.74
CA ILE A 336 41.95 -22.85 -26.46
C ILE A 336 41.85 -23.82 -25.32
N THR A 337 42.69 -24.86 -25.32
CA THR A 337 42.68 -25.84 -24.24
C THR A 337 43.08 -25.18 -22.92
N GLY A 338 44.04 -24.25 -22.93
CA GLY A 338 44.44 -23.49 -21.75
C GLY A 338 43.39 -22.46 -21.33
N PHE A 339 43.04 -21.53 -22.24
CA PHE A 339 42.13 -20.40 -21.94
C PHE A 339 40.73 -20.88 -21.56
N LEU A 340 40.15 -21.83 -22.30
CA LEU A 340 38.79 -22.32 -22.07
C LEU A 340 38.70 -23.12 -20.78
N ILE A 341 39.63 -24.03 -20.50
CA ILE A 341 39.64 -24.81 -19.25
C ILE A 341 39.79 -23.87 -18.05
N ILE A 342 40.70 -22.90 -18.12
CA ILE A 342 40.93 -21.94 -17.04
C ILE A 342 39.68 -21.08 -16.80
N ILE A 343 39.03 -20.60 -17.86
CA ILE A 343 37.80 -19.81 -17.73
C ILE A 343 36.68 -20.63 -17.12
N VAL A 344 36.42 -21.84 -17.64
CA VAL A 344 35.32 -22.70 -17.15
C VAL A 344 35.57 -23.14 -15.70
N ALA A 345 36.82 -23.43 -15.33
CA ALA A 345 37.20 -23.82 -13.98
C ALA A 345 37.04 -22.69 -12.95
N ASN A 346 37.24 -21.43 -13.36
CA ASN A 346 37.16 -20.28 -12.46
C ASN A 346 35.75 -19.70 -12.31
N VAL A 347 34.79 -20.09 -13.16
CA VAL A 347 33.42 -19.57 -13.05
C VAL A 347 32.62 -20.38 -12.01
N PRO A 348 32.14 -19.74 -10.92
CA PRO A 348 31.29 -20.41 -9.93
C PRO A 348 29.85 -20.52 -10.44
N GLN A 349 29.60 -21.52 -11.29
CA GLN A 349 28.33 -21.75 -11.99
C GLN A 349 27.12 -21.91 -11.04
N GLY A 350 27.35 -22.39 -9.82
CA GLY A 350 26.30 -22.62 -8.81
C GLY A 350 26.00 -21.43 -7.90
N LEU A 351 26.80 -20.36 -7.92
CA LEU A 351 26.70 -19.28 -6.93
C LEU A 351 25.33 -18.59 -6.94
N PRO A 352 24.76 -18.14 -8.07
CA PRO A 352 23.47 -17.45 -8.07
C PRO A 352 22.33 -18.35 -7.53
N ALA A 353 22.34 -19.63 -7.90
CA ALA A 353 21.36 -20.60 -7.44
C ALA A 353 21.48 -20.87 -5.93
N MET A 354 22.71 -20.96 -5.41
CA MET A 354 22.94 -21.13 -3.97
C MET A 354 22.45 -19.93 -3.17
N VAL A 355 22.78 -18.71 -3.60
CA VAL A 355 22.34 -17.47 -2.92
C VAL A 355 20.82 -17.37 -2.89
N MET A 356 20.15 -17.60 -4.03
CA MET A 356 18.69 -17.56 -4.11
C MET A 356 18.01 -18.63 -3.24
N SER A 357 18.58 -19.84 -3.18
CA SER A 357 18.10 -20.91 -2.30
C SER A 357 18.18 -20.52 -0.82
N GLN A 358 19.30 -19.93 -0.40
CA GLN A 358 19.50 -19.50 0.98
C GLN A 358 18.53 -18.38 1.37
N LEU A 359 18.36 -17.36 0.51
CA LEU A 359 17.37 -16.30 0.74
C LEU A 359 15.94 -16.85 0.84
N ALA A 360 15.57 -17.84 0.03
CA ALA A 360 14.26 -18.47 0.11
C ALA A 360 14.06 -19.26 1.43
N ILE A 361 15.10 -19.92 1.94
CA ILE A 361 15.06 -20.59 3.25
C ILE A 361 14.89 -19.56 4.38
N ILE A 362 15.61 -18.43 4.31
CA ILE A 362 15.50 -17.35 5.28
C ILE A 362 14.09 -16.74 5.27
N ALA A 363 13.54 -16.44 4.08
CA ALA A 363 12.18 -15.92 3.93
C ALA A 363 11.14 -16.84 4.57
N ARG A 364 11.26 -18.16 4.36
CA ARG A 364 10.38 -19.15 5.00
C ARG A 364 10.51 -19.17 6.53
N ARG A 365 11.73 -19.00 7.06
CA ARG A 365 11.96 -18.92 8.51
C ARG A 365 11.36 -17.64 9.11
N MET A 366 11.47 -16.51 8.41
CA MET A 366 10.86 -15.24 8.83
C MET A 366 9.33 -15.30 8.78
N ALA A 367 8.75 -15.92 7.75
CA ALA A 367 7.31 -16.11 7.64
C ALA A 367 6.73 -16.92 8.82
N LYS A 368 7.47 -17.94 9.31
CA LYS A 368 7.08 -18.70 10.53
C LYS A 368 7.03 -17.83 11.79
N LYS A 369 7.70 -16.67 11.79
CA LYS A 369 7.69 -15.67 12.86
C LYS A 369 6.75 -14.49 12.57
N ASN A 370 5.82 -14.63 11.62
CA ASN A 370 4.91 -13.58 11.18
C ASN A 370 5.60 -12.34 10.57
N VAL A 371 6.84 -12.49 10.08
CA VAL A 371 7.55 -11.43 9.33
C VAL A 371 7.48 -11.78 7.84
N TYR A 372 6.83 -10.91 7.07
CA TYR A 372 6.49 -11.17 5.67
C TYR A 372 7.38 -10.35 4.74
N ILE A 373 8.09 -11.05 3.85
CA ILE A 373 9.04 -10.45 2.91
C ILE A 373 8.46 -10.48 1.50
N LYS A 374 8.33 -9.29 0.89
CA LYS A 374 7.79 -9.12 -0.47
C LYS A 374 8.83 -9.32 -1.59
N LYS A 375 10.11 -9.10 -1.31
CA LYS A 375 11.22 -9.34 -2.25
C LYS A 375 12.37 -9.98 -1.48
N LEU A 376 12.94 -11.06 -2.01
CA LEU A 376 14.02 -11.78 -1.29
C LEU A 376 15.25 -10.90 -1.02
N ASP A 377 15.55 -9.99 -1.94
CA ASP A 377 16.69 -9.08 -1.84
C ASP A 377 16.62 -8.14 -0.62
N ILE A 378 15.40 -7.84 -0.11
CA ILE A 378 15.20 -6.98 1.08
C ILE A 378 15.77 -7.61 2.35
N ILE A 379 15.92 -8.94 2.38
CA ILE A 379 16.47 -9.65 3.55
C ILE A 379 17.87 -9.15 3.89
N ASP A 380 18.68 -8.92 2.86
CA ASP A 380 20.05 -8.45 2.98
C ASP A 380 20.08 -6.96 3.36
N GLU A 381 19.27 -6.15 2.70
CA GLU A 381 19.12 -4.71 2.98
C GLU A 381 18.71 -4.45 4.44
N LEU A 382 17.79 -5.26 4.99
CA LEU A 382 17.39 -5.17 6.40
C LEU A 382 18.53 -5.56 7.35
N GLY A 383 19.38 -6.51 6.98
CA GLY A 383 20.55 -6.92 7.76
C GLY A 383 21.67 -5.88 7.75
N ALA A 384 21.82 -5.15 6.64
CA ALA A 384 22.79 -4.08 6.46
C ALA A 384 22.27 -2.70 6.90
N ALA A 385 21.03 -2.60 7.38
CA ALA A 385 20.42 -1.33 7.76
C ALA A 385 21.17 -0.69 8.95
N THR A 386 21.72 0.50 8.75
CA THR A 386 22.40 1.30 9.78
C THR A 386 21.50 2.38 10.39
N LEU A 387 20.48 2.81 9.64
CA LEU A 387 19.47 3.78 10.07
C LEU A 387 18.09 3.17 9.87
N ILE A 388 17.32 3.09 10.95
CA ILE A 388 15.92 2.67 10.89
C ILE A 388 15.05 3.91 11.09
N CYS A 389 14.44 4.38 10.01
CA CYS A 389 13.39 5.39 10.08
C CYS A 389 12.08 4.68 10.40
N THR A 390 11.61 4.78 11.65
CA THR A 390 10.31 4.23 12.03
C THR A 390 9.27 5.33 12.10
N ASP A 391 8.11 5.07 11.50
CA ASP A 391 6.92 5.85 11.79
C ASP A 391 6.49 5.63 13.25
N LYS A 392 5.89 6.64 13.88
CA LYS A 392 5.40 6.55 15.26
C LYS A 392 4.05 5.83 15.29
N THR A 393 3.08 6.28 14.52
CA THR A 393 1.68 5.87 14.68
C THR A 393 1.44 4.54 13.98
N GLY A 394 0.91 3.55 14.71
CA GLY A 394 0.64 2.22 14.15
C GLY A 394 1.88 1.36 13.86
N THR A 395 3.09 1.90 14.04
CA THR A 395 4.36 1.16 13.98
C THR A 395 5.01 1.08 15.37
N LEU A 396 5.32 2.21 16.02
CA LEU A 396 5.79 2.22 17.42
C LEU A 396 4.62 2.17 18.41
N THR A 397 3.50 2.81 18.07
CA THR A 397 2.28 2.78 18.87
C THR A 397 1.29 1.77 18.32
N GLN A 398 0.36 1.30 19.15
CA GLN A 398 -0.67 0.34 18.73
C GLN A 398 -1.77 0.97 17.85
N ASN A 399 -1.66 2.27 17.52
CA ASN A 399 -2.72 3.08 16.91
C ASN A 399 -4.08 2.90 17.63
N LEU A 400 -4.02 2.81 18.95
CA LEU A 400 -5.18 2.71 19.82
C LEU A 400 -5.07 3.81 20.86
N MET A 401 -6.10 4.63 20.97
CA MET A 401 -6.23 5.60 22.05
C MET A 401 -6.57 4.86 23.34
N ILE A 402 -5.66 4.97 24.32
CA ILE A 402 -5.78 4.30 25.62
C ILE A 402 -5.60 5.37 26.69
N LEU A 403 -6.42 5.33 27.74
CA LEU A 403 -6.26 6.18 28.91
C LEU A 403 -4.90 5.89 29.57
N THR A 404 -4.01 6.87 29.57
CA THR A 404 -2.65 6.72 30.12
C THR A 404 -2.55 7.23 31.54
N ASP A 405 -3.19 8.35 31.84
CA ASP A 405 -3.05 9.06 33.10
C ASP A 405 -4.41 9.60 33.54
N MET A 406 -4.62 9.65 34.85
CA MET A 406 -5.79 10.25 35.49
C MET A 406 -5.33 11.23 36.55
N TRP A 407 -5.97 12.38 36.61
CA TRP A 407 -5.74 13.36 37.67
C TRP A 407 -7.01 13.49 38.52
N TYR A 408 -6.92 13.07 39.77
CA TYR A 408 -8.00 13.23 40.75
C TYR A 408 -7.41 13.43 42.15
N ASN A 409 -8.15 14.11 43.02
CA ASN A 409 -7.70 14.43 44.38
C ASN A 409 -6.30 15.08 44.45
N LYS A 410 -6.00 15.99 43.50
CA LYS A 410 -4.69 16.67 43.33
C LYS A 410 -3.50 15.72 43.14
N ARG A 411 -3.74 14.47 42.76
CA ARG A 411 -2.71 13.45 42.50
C ARG A 411 -2.79 12.99 41.06
N HIS A 412 -1.62 12.83 40.46
CA HIS A 412 -1.46 12.28 39.12
C HIS A 412 -1.23 10.76 39.22
N PHE A 413 -2.10 9.99 38.57
CA PHE A 413 -2.04 8.53 38.53
C PHE A 413 -1.73 8.08 37.11
N SER A 414 -0.55 7.50 36.89
CA SER A 414 -0.18 6.91 35.60
C SER A 414 -0.52 5.42 35.57
N ILE A 415 -1.24 5.00 34.53
CA ILE A 415 -1.71 3.63 34.30
C ILE A 415 -0.64 2.80 33.56
N HIS A 416 0.39 3.44 32.99
CA HIS A 416 1.39 2.83 32.10
C HIS A 416 2.35 1.81 32.76
N GLY A 417 2.30 1.64 34.09
CA GLY A 417 3.26 0.80 34.84
C GLY A 417 3.15 -0.72 34.65
N GLU A 418 2.09 -1.26 34.04
CA GLU A 418 1.88 -2.72 33.91
C GLU A 418 1.48 -3.16 32.49
N MET A 419 2.36 -2.95 31.51
CA MET A 419 2.17 -3.42 30.12
C MET A 419 2.39 -4.94 29.93
N LYS A 420 1.80 -5.77 30.79
CA LYS A 420 1.60 -7.22 30.52
C LYS A 420 0.28 -7.70 31.13
N GLN A 421 -0.75 -7.82 30.29
CA GLN A 421 -1.95 -8.63 30.54
C GLN A 421 -2.71 -8.35 31.86
N SER A 422 -2.86 -7.09 32.26
CA SER A 422 -3.54 -6.75 33.52
C SER A 422 -4.72 -5.79 33.41
N HIS A 423 -5.14 -5.24 32.26
CA HIS A 423 -6.28 -4.30 32.25
C HIS A 423 -7.56 -4.85 32.91
N LEU A 424 -7.86 -6.14 32.76
CA LEU A 424 -9.00 -6.79 33.44
C LEU A 424 -8.68 -7.27 34.87
N LYS A 425 -7.40 -7.50 35.21
CA LYS A 425 -6.98 -7.94 36.56
C LYS A 425 -6.76 -6.75 37.49
N THR A 426 -6.15 -5.67 37.02
CA THR A 426 -5.96 -4.41 37.73
C THR A 426 -7.31 -3.74 37.96
N MET A 427 -8.21 -3.68 36.97
CA MET A 427 -9.61 -3.27 37.20
C MET A 427 -10.34 -4.17 38.21
N LYS A 428 -10.16 -5.50 38.18
CA LYS A 428 -10.72 -6.41 39.20
C LYS A 428 -10.09 -6.22 40.59
N HIS A 429 -8.84 -5.80 40.66
CA HIS A 429 -8.14 -5.52 41.91
C HIS A 429 -8.62 -4.19 42.50
N PHE A 430 -8.82 -3.17 41.67
CA PHE A 430 -9.47 -1.90 42.03
C PHE A 430 -10.95 -2.08 42.39
N ALA A 431 -11.68 -3.00 41.74
CA ALA A 431 -13.06 -3.33 42.09
C ALA A 431 -13.20 -4.08 43.43
N LYS A 432 -12.09 -4.59 44.00
CA LYS A 432 -12.08 -5.27 45.31
C LYS A 432 -11.73 -4.34 46.48
N LYS A 433 -11.22 -3.14 46.23
CA LYS A 433 -11.04 -2.09 47.23
C LYS A 433 -12.14 -1.05 47.06
N GLU A 434 -12.65 -0.48 48.14
CA GLU A 434 -13.48 0.71 48.04
C GLU A 434 -12.67 1.78 47.30
N LEU A 435 -13.18 2.20 46.14
CA LEU A 435 -12.53 3.23 45.34
C LEU A 435 -12.66 4.57 46.08
N GLU A 436 -11.53 5.27 46.26
CA GLU A 436 -11.47 6.56 46.92
C GLU A 436 -12.35 7.59 46.17
N LYS A 437 -13.23 8.31 46.88
CA LYS A 437 -14.00 9.41 46.28
C LYS A 437 -13.02 10.53 45.87
N PRO A 438 -13.13 11.12 44.66
CA PRO A 438 -14.26 11.08 43.71
C PRO A 438 -14.09 10.12 42.51
N LEU A 439 -13.23 9.10 42.59
CA LEU A 439 -12.95 8.23 41.44
C LEU A 439 -14.20 7.50 40.87
N PRO A 440 -15.15 6.99 41.68
CA PRO A 440 -16.39 6.41 41.16
C PRO A 440 -17.25 7.40 40.36
N ASP A 441 -17.29 8.66 40.79
CA ASP A 441 -18.08 9.72 40.14
C ASP A 441 -17.44 10.14 38.82
N LEU A 442 -16.10 10.20 38.77
CA LEU A 442 -15.38 10.45 37.53
C LEU A 442 -15.63 9.33 36.50
N LEU A 443 -15.57 8.06 36.93
CA LEU A 443 -15.84 6.91 36.04
C LEU A 443 -17.30 6.88 35.56
N SER A 444 -18.26 7.31 36.38
CA SER A 444 -19.66 7.37 35.98
C SER A 444 -19.87 8.45 34.91
N VAL A 445 -19.32 9.65 35.10
CA VAL A 445 -19.33 10.73 34.09
C VAL A 445 -18.69 10.26 32.79
N MET A 446 -17.51 9.63 32.85
CA MET A 446 -16.83 9.09 31.66
C MET A 446 -17.66 8.03 30.93
N SER A 447 -18.52 7.29 31.62
CA SER A 447 -19.39 6.27 31.01
C SER A 447 -20.67 6.83 30.42
N VAL A 448 -21.25 7.86 31.03
CA VAL A 448 -22.52 8.48 30.60
C VAL A 448 -22.29 9.47 29.46
N CYS A 449 -21.23 10.25 29.54
CA CYS A 449 -20.84 11.23 28.51
C CYS A 449 -20.08 10.57 27.33
N ASN A 450 -20.35 9.31 27.03
CA ASN A 450 -19.68 8.55 25.98
C ASN A 450 -20.68 7.94 25.00
N LYS A 451 -20.53 8.23 23.70
CA LYS A 451 -21.36 7.67 22.62
C LYS A 451 -20.86 6.34 22.08
N ALA A 452 -19.76 5.79 22.61
CA ALA A 452 -19.17 4.55 22.14
C ALA A 452 -20.13 3.36 22.34
N GLN A 453 -20.40 2.62 21.26
CA GLN A 453 -21.19 1.39 21.29
C GLN A 453 -20.30 0.19 20.98
N PHE A 454 -20.44 -0.89 21.76
CA PHE A 454 -19.73 -2.14 21.50
C PHE A 454 -20.50 -2.98 20.49
N GLU A 455 -20.03 -3.02 19.25
CA GLU A 455 -20.58 -3.92 18.24
C GLU A 455 -20.12 -5.37 18.48
N ARG A 456 -21.07 -6.30 18.51
CA ARG A 456 -20.79 -7.72 18.76
C ARG A 456 -20.31 -8.39 17.48
N MET A 457 -19.08 -8.12 17.07
CA MET A 457 -18.47 -8.84 15.95
C MET A 457 -18.32 -10.33 16.29
N ARG A 458 -19.18 -11.17 15.69
CA ARG A 458 -19.05 -12.62 15.71
C ARG A 458 -17.76 -12.95 14.98
N ARG A 459 -16.67 -13.20 15.70
CA ARG A 459 -15.38 -13.57 15.10
C ARG A 459 -15.60 -14.80 14.20
N SER A 460 -15.66 -14.57 12.90
CA SER A 460 -15.52 -15.58 11.86
C SER A 460 -14.08 -16.10 11.92
N PHE A 461 -13.79 -16.94 12.92
CA PHE A 461 -12.60 -17.78 12.89
C PHE A 461 -12.84 -18.86 11.84
N ARG A 462 -12.51 -18.56 10.58
CA ARG A 462 -12.27 -19.61 9.59
C ARG A 462 -11.07 -20.39 10.10
N ARG A 463 -11.33 -21.65 10.48
CA ARG A 463 -10.38 -22.58 11.11
C ARG A 463 -9.06 -22.64 10.33
N ILE A 464 -7.99 -22.10 10.90
CA ILE A 464 -6.62 -22.44 10.49
C ILE A 464 -5.90 -22.97 11.74
N SER A 465 -5.66 -24.28 11.70
CA SER A 465 -4.80 -25.11 12.55
C SER A 465 -4.90 -25.00 14.09
N THR A 466 -5.46 -26.07 14.62
CA THR A 466 -5.33 -26.67 15.95
C THR A 466 -3.97 -26.50 16.66
N LYS A 467 -3.98 -25.78 17.79
CA LYS A 467 -3.34 -26.16 19.08
C LYS A 467 -3.58 -25.15 20.21
N MET A 468 -4.01 -23.91 19.92
CA MET A 468 -4.33 -22.88 20.93
C MET A 468 -5.80 -22.81 21.37
N ALA A 469 -6.69 -23.66 20.83
CA ALA A 469 -8.13 -23.58 21.10
C ALA A 469 -8.59 -24.28 22.40
N LEU A 470 -7.70 -25.00 23.10
CA LEU A 470 -8.08 -25.80 24.27
C LEU A 470 -7.90 -25.08 25.62
N GLU A 471 -7.12 -24.00 25.70
CA GLU A 471 -6.90 -23.26 26.96
C GLU A 471 -7.85 -22.06 27.17
N SER A 472 -8.67 -21.70 26.18
CA SER A 472 -9.56 -20.52 26.27
C SER A 472 -11.02 -20.86 26.58
N ARG A 473 -11.34 -22.14 26.82
CA ARG A 473 -12.72 -22.64 26.97
C ARG A 473 -13.34 -22.40 28.36
N GLU A 474 -12.57 -21.93 29.34
CA GLU A 474 -13.05 -21.78 30.73
C GLU A 474 -13.46 -20.36 31.18
N ARG A 475 -13.54 -19.36 30.28
CA ARG A 475 -13.79 -17.96 30.71
C ARG A 475 -15.13 -17.32 30.30
N ILE A 476 -16.13 -18.09 29.88
CA ILE A 476 -17.44 -17.52 29.53
C ILE A 476 -18.54 -18.12 30.42
N LYS A 477 -18.55 -17.68 31.69
CA LYS A 477 -19.75 -17.63 32.54
C LYS A 477 -19.69 -16.37 33.40
N SER A 478 -20.31 -15.30 32.91
CA SER A 478 -20.86 -14.18 33.69
C SER A 478 -21.49 -13.22 32.66
N ALA A 479 -22.78 -13.27 32.39
CA ALA A 479 -23.88 -12.69 33.18
C ALA A 479 -24.41 -11.48 32.39
N ASN A 480 -25.68 -11.56 31.97
CA ASN A 480 -26.43 -10.41 31.48
C ASN A 480 -26.46 -9.36 32.59
N LEU A 481 -25.98 -8.15 32.31
CA LEU A 481 -26.10 -7.01 33.21
C LEU A 481 -26.78 -5.89 32.43
N THR A 482 -28.11 -5.89 32.44
CA THR A 482 -28.91 -4.68 32.27
C THR A 482 -28.79 -3.89 33.58
N LYS A 483 -27.99 -2.82 33.60
CA LYS A 483 -27.97 -1.91 34.74
C LYS A 483 -29.23 -1.04 34.69
N LYS A 484 -30.06 -1.14 35.73
CA LYS A 484 -31.12 -0.17 36.02
C LYS A 484 -30.52 0.93 36.90
N PHE A 485 -30.86 2.17 36.62
CA PHE A 485 -30.50 3.31 37.47
C PHE A 485 -31.75 3.93 38.07
N THR A 486 -31.66 4.27 39.36
CA THR A 486 -32.60 5.13 40.07
C THR A 486 -32.05 6.55 40.03
N VAL A 487 -32.85 7.48 39.51
CA VAL A 487 -32.56 8.92 39.65
C VAL A 487 -33.37 9.43 40.84
N VAL A 488 -32.67 10.09 41.77
CA VAL A 488 -33.27 10.78 42.92
C VAL A 488 -33.34 12.26 42.54
N ASP A 489 -34.55 12.80 42.50
CA ASP A 489 -34.77 14.23 42.29
C ASP A 489 -34.43 15.05 43.56
N GLN A 490 -34.25 16.36 43.45
CA GLN A 490 -33.93 17.25 44.58
C GLN A 490 -35.03 17.25 45.68
N SER A 491 -36.22 16.75 45.35
CA SER A 491 -37.36 16.54 46.25
C SER A 491 -37.35 15.17 46.97
N GLY A 492 -36.37 14.29 46.70
CA GLY A 492 -36.23 12.99 47.36
C GLY A 492 -37.08 11.84 46.78
N HIS A 493 -37.75 12.05 45.64
CA HIS A 493 -38.50 10.99 44.98
C HIS A 493 -37.61 10.12 44.07
N GLU A 494 -37.62 8.80 44.30
CA GLU A 494 -36.90 7.80 43.50
C GLU A 494 -37.75 7.33 42.30
N SER A 495 -37.19 7.40 41.09
CA SER A 495 -37.80 6.77 39.90
C SER A 495 -36.81 5.89 39.14
N VAL A 496 -37.27 4.69 38.74
CA VAL A 496 -36.51 3.69 37.98
C VAL A 496 -36.82 3.85 36.49
N ARG A 497 -35.80 4.04 35.64
CA ARG A 497 -36.00 4.13 34.18
C ARG A 497 -35.09 3.18 33.40
N ASP A 498 -35.62 2.63 32.31
CA ASP A 498 -34.90 1.77 31.37
C ASP A 498 -34.28 2.58 30.22
N PRO A 499 -33.13 2.17 29.67
CA PRO A 499 -32.36 2.96 28.70
C PRO A 499 -32.93 2.77 27.28
N THR A 500 -34.12 3.28 27.00
CA THR A 500 -34.65 3.35 25.62
C THR A 500 -35.49 4.60 25.33
N GLN A 501 -35.61 5.57 26.24
CA GLN A 501 -36.30 6.82 25.92
C GLN A 501 -35.31 7.98 25.81
N THR A 502 -35.01 8.27 24.54
CA THR A 502 -34.47 9.50 23.99
C THR A 502 -35.04 10.76 24.64
N ALA A 503 -34.19 11.78 24.62
CA ALA A 503 -34.49 13.17 24.91
C ALA A 503 -35.82 13.64 24.28
N SER A 504 -36.85 13.78 25.11
CA SER A 504 -38.02 14.59 24.83
C SER A 504 -38.68 14.95 26.17
N LYS A 505 -38.03 15.85 26.91
CA LYS A 505 -38.57 16.70 27.98
C LYS A 505 -37.39 17.41 28.66
N PHE A 506 -36.88 18.42 27.98
CA PHE A 506 -36.14 19.52 28.58
C PHE A 506 -36.80 20.78 28.06
N GLU A 507 -37.97 21.09 28.60
CA GLU A 507 -38.42 22.47 28.73
C GLU A 507 -38.30 22.76 30.23
N ASP A 508 -37.64 23.87 30.54
CA ASP A 508 -37.42 24.44 31.88
C ASP A 508 -36.34 23.73 32.72
N ASP A 509 -35.07 23.97 32.40
CA ASP A 509 -34.00 24.13 33.41
C ASP A 509 -32.72 24.67 32.75
N GLU A 510 -32.51 25.99 32.84
CA GLU A 510 -31.39 26.73 32.22
C GLU A 510 -29.99 26.45 32.81
N ASN A 511 -29.82 25.55 33.80
CA ASN A 511 -28.56 25.47 34.56
C ASN A 511 -27.72 24.20 34.40
N VAL A 512 -28.09 23.25 33.53
CA VAL A 512 -27.31 21.99 33.34
C VAL A 512 -26.47 21.98 32.05
N LEU A 513 -26.75 22.88 31.10
CA LEU A 513 -26.06 22.92 29.80
C LEU A 513 -24.72 23.68 29.81
N ASP A 514 -24.39 24.41 30.89
CA ASP A 514 -23.21 25.30 30.91
C ASP A 514 -21.90 24.64 31.39
N VAL A 515 -21.91 23.36 31.78
CA VAL A 515 -20.68 22.65 32.24
C VAL A 515 -20.11 21.71 31.15
N CYS A 516 -20.77 21.60 29.99
CA CYS A 516 -20.33 20.71 28.90
C CYS A 516 -20.40 21.37 27.51
N ARG A 517 -20.05 22.66 27.42
CA ARG A 517 -19.67 23.31 26.17
C ARG A 517 -18.20 23.69 26.16
#